data_AF-A0A1T4X838-F1
#
_entry.id   AF-A0A1T4X838-F1
#
_cell.length_a   1.000
_cell.length_b   1.000
_cell.length_c   1.000
_cell.angle_alpha   90.00
_cell.angle_beta   90.00
_cell.angle_gamma   90.00
#
_symmetry.space_group_name_H-M   'P 1'
#
loop_
_entity.id
_entity.type
_entity.pdbx_description
1 polymer ?
#
loop_
_entity_poly.entity_id
_entity_poly.type
_entity_poly.pdbx_seq_one_letter_code
_entity_poly.pdbx_strand_id
1 'polypeptide(L)'
;MGTLPFFWATIRAPLHCLGPHEKRVKGYPDSPKTLGEHLRKRRLDLGETQEQAASRFGVTFTSYNGWEADRIAPKVWQWPKVIQFLGYDPTPAPTNLDQALTSLQRRHGLPRELLAVRLGIERKTLFNWLSGKTSPCPKARQRILKSPLLGAAALFPFFSTQTT
;
A
#
# COMPACT_ATOMS: atom_id res chain seq x y z
N MET A 1 -41.87 38.90 16.90
CA MET A 1 -41.20 38.96 15.58
C MET A 1 -39.71 38.74 15.80
N GLY A 2 -39.23 37.49 15.78
CA GLY A 2 -37.82 37.16 16.01
C GLY A 2 -37.26 36.48 14.77
N THR A 3 -36.46 37.20 14.00
CA THR A 3 -35.77 36.69 12.81
C THR A 3 -34.55 35.88 13.26
N LEU A 4 -34.53 34.57 13.00
CA LEU A 4 -33.33 33.76 13.19
C LEU A 4 -32.30 34.10 12.09
N PRO A 5 -31.02 34.33 12.42
CA PRO A 5 -29.99 34.61 11.43
C PRO A 5 -29.63 33.33 10.68
N PHE A 6 -29.66 33.38 9.36
CA PHE A 6 -29.18 32.31 8.50
C PHE A 6 -27.65 32.23 8.61
N PHE A 7 -27.14 31.30 9.40
CA PHE A 7 -25.72 30.95 9.42
C PHE A 7 -25.45 29.88 8.35
N TRP A 8 -24.53 30.15 7.45
CA TRP A 8 -23.96 29.14 6.57
C TRP A 8 -22.72 28.56 7.25
N ALA A 9 -22.65 27.24 7.34
CA ALA A 9 -21.41 26.53 7.64
C ALA A 9 -20.94 25.88 6.33
N THR A 10 -19.73 26.19 5.89
CA THR A 10 -19.15 25.48 4.74
C THR A 10 -18.66 24.12 5.21
N ILE A 11 -19.46 23.09 4.94
CA ILE A 11 -19.03 21.71 5.06
C ILE A 11 -18.17 21.40 3.82
N ARG A 12 -16.86 21.23 4.01
CA ARG A 12 -15.99 20.65 2.99
C ARG A 12 -15.97 19.14 3.19
N ALA A 13 -16.69 18.41 2.37
CA ALA A 13 -16.58 16.96 2.29
C ALA A 13 -16.17 16.55 0.87
N PRO A 14 -15.51 15.39 0.70
CA PRO A 14 -15.24 14.83 -0.62
C PRO A 14 -16.54 14.70 -1.41
N LEU A 15 -16.51 15.03 -2.70
CA LEU A 15 -17.70 15.06 -3.56
C LEU A 15 -18.52 13.76 -3.43
N HIS A 16 -17.82 12.62 -3.43
CA HIS A 16 -18.35 11.25 -3.29
C HIS A 16 -19.14 10.96 -2.00
N CYS A 17 -19.14 11.86 -1.02
CA CYS A 17 -19.86 11.73 0.25
C CYS A 17 -21.14 12.59 0.34
N LEU A 18 -21.37 13.51 -0.61
CA LEU A 18 -22.35 14.59 -0.45
C LEU A 18 -23.66 14.41 -1.23
N GLY A 19 -23.88 13.27 -1.89
CA GLY A 19 -25.10 13.03 -2.67
C GLY A 19 -25.67 11.62 -2.52
N PRO A 20 -26.96 11.45 -2.14
CA PRO A 20 -27.65 10.16 -2.22
C PRO A 20 -27.75 9.61 -3.66
N HIS A 21 -27.47 10.45 -4.66
CA HIS A 21 -27.59 10.15 -6.08
C HIS A 21 -26.33 10.57 -6.88
N GLU A 22 -25.15 10.51 -6.28
CA GLU A 22 -23.94 10.59 -7.10
C GLU A 22 -23.80 9.27 -7.85
N LYS A 23 -23.98 9.32 -9.17
CA LYS A 23 -23.79 8.14 -10.02
C LYS A 23 -22.35 7.66 -9.81
N ARG A 24 -22.18 6.51 -9.13
CA ARG A 24 -20.86 5.88 -8.97
C ARG A 24 -20.19 5.85 -10.34
N VAL A 25 -18.96 6.36 -10.40
CA VAL A 25 -18.17 6.37 -11.63
C VAL A 25 -18.16 4.94 -12.19
N LYS A 26 -18.49 4.77 -13.47
CA LYS A 26 -18.61 3.45 -14.08
C LYS A 26 -17.32 2.64 -13.86
N GLY A 27 -17.46 1.46 -13.23
CA GLY A 27 -16.33 0.60 -12.88
C GLY A 27 -15.54 1.06 -11.65
N TYR A 28 -16.18 1.72 -10.70
CA TYR A 28 -15.63 1.94 -9.36
C TYR A 28 -15.63 0.61 -8.58
N PRO A 29 -14.49 0.16 -8.03
CA PRO A 29 -14.42 -1.07 -7.25
C PRO A 29 -14.82 -0.81 -5.79
N ASP A 30 -16.04 -1.21 -5.41
CA ASP A 30 -16.56 -1.02 -4.05
C ASP A 30 -15.74 -1.78 -3.00
N SER A 31 -15.41 -3.03 -3.30
CA SER A 31 -14.64 -3.95 -2.45
C SER A 31 -13.38 -4.44 -3.18
N PRO A 32 -12.32 -3.60 -3.23
CA PRO A 32 -11.10 -3.95 -3.94
C PRO A 32 -10.40 -5.14 -3.28
N LYS A 33 -9.96 -6.09 -4.11
CA LYS A 33 -9.21 -7.30 -3.73
C LYS A 33 -7.82 -7.32 -4.33
N THR A 34 -7.67 -6.76 -5.53
CA THR A 34 -6.38 -6.72 -6.22
C THR A 34 -5.70 -5.37 -6.03
N LEU A 35 -4.38 -5.34 -6.22
CA LEU A 35 -3.62 -4.10 -6.15
C LEU A 35 -4.16 -3.06 -7.14
N GLY A 36 -4.48 -3.48 -8.36
CA GLY A 36 -5.02 -2.61 -9.40
C GLY A 36 -6.36 -2.01 -9.00
N GLU A 37 -7.24 -2.79 -8.37
CA GLU A 37 -8.51 -2.30 -7.84
C GLU A 37 -8.31 -1.30 -6.69
N HIS A 38 -7.38 -1.56 -5.77
CA HIS A 38 -7.05 -0.62 -4.69
C HIS A 38 -6.53 0.72 -5.23
N LEU A 39 -5.62 0.67 -6.23
CA LEU A 39 -5.09 1.87 -6.89
C LEU A 39 -6.19 2.63 -7.63
N ARG A 40 -7.01 1.92 -8.40
CA ARG A 40 -8.14 2.51 -9.14
C ARG A 40 -9.16 3.14 -8.21
N LYS A 41 -9.50 2.48 -7.11
CA LYS A 41 -10.39 3.04 -6.07
C LYS A 41 -9.85 4.37 -5.57
N ARG A 42 -8.61 4.35 -5.08
CA ARG A 42 -7.95 5.54 -4.51
C ARG A 42 -7.85 6.67 -5.51
N ARG A 43 -7.49 6.38 -6.77
CA ARG A 43 -7.43 7.37 -7.83
C ARG A 43 -8.79 8.02 -8.08
N LEU A 44 -9.85 7.21 -8.15
CA LEU A 44 -11.22 7.71 -8.34
C LEU A 44 -11.72 8.51 -7.13
N ASP A 45 -11.37 8.10 -5.90
CA ASP A 45 -11.68 8.86 -4.68
C ASP A 45 -11.03 10.24 -4.67
N LEU A 46 -9.84 10.35 -5.29
CA LEU A 46 -9.10 11.60 -5.45
C LEU A 46 -9.52 12.40 -6.70
N GLY A 47 -10.38 11.86 -7.57
CA GLY A 47 -10.79 12.51 -8.82
C GLY A 47 -9.68 12.61 -9.87
N GLU A 48 -8.65 11.77 -9.81
CA GLU A 48 -7.47 11.88 -10.68
C GLU A 48 -7.59 11.06 -11.96
N THR A 49 -6.99 11.56 -13.04
CA THR A 49 -6.76 10.78 -14.26
C THR A 49 -5.63 9.78 -14.06
N GLN A 50 -5.56 8.74 -14.90
CA GLN A 50 -4.46 7.78 -14.85
C GLN A 50 -3.10 8.45 -15.11
N GLU A 51 -3.07 9.51 -15.92
CA GLU A 51 -1.85 10.27 -16.21
C GLU A 51 -1.37 11.06 -14.98
N GLN A 52 -2.30 11.75 -14.29
CA GLN A 52 -1.99 12.47 -13.05
C GLN A 52 -1.46 11.51 -11.97
N ALA A 53 -2.13 10.36 -11.80
CA ALA A 53 -1.67 9.33 -10.88
C ALA A 53 -0.28 8.81 -11.28
N ALA A 54 -0.03 8.52 -12.56
CA ALA A 54 1.28 8.08 -13.06
C ALA A 54 2.39 9.09 -12.75
N SER A 55 2.11 10.40 -12.92
CA SER A 55 3.04 11.48 -12.58
C SER A 55 3.43 11.49 -11.10
N ARG A 56 2.51 11.18 -10.18
CA ARG A 56 2.84 11.06 -8.73
C ARG A 56 3.88 9.97 -8.46
N PHE A 57 3.83 8.87 -9.19
CA PHE A 57 4.80 7.78 -9.05
C PHE A 57 6.11 8.03 -9.81
N GLY A 58 6.11 8.95 -10.78
CA GLY A 58 7.20 9.15 -11.72
C GLY A 58 7.30 8.01 -12.74
N VAL A 59 6.17 7.44 -13.14
CA VAL A 59 6.09 6.34 -14.12
C VAL A 59 5.30 6.79 -15.35
N THR A 60 5.43 6.04 -16.45
CA THR A 60 4.65 6.30 -17.64
C THR A 60 3.19 5.90 -17.46
N PHE A 61 2.29 6.55 -18.21
CA PHE A 61 0.88 6.17 -18.27
C PHE A 61 0.69 4.68 -18.51
N THR A 62 1.42 4.09 -19.47
CA THR A 62 1.33 2.66 -19.80
C THR A 62 1.70 1.76 -18.62
N SER A 63 2.70 2.15 -17.83
CA SER A 63 3.09 1.41 -16.63
C SER A 63 1.97 1.43 -15.59
N TYR A 64 1.44 2.62 -15.31
CA TYR A 64 0.38 2.80 -14.33
C TYR A 64 -0.94 2.12 -14.76
N ASN A 65 -1.30 2.22 -16.05
CA ASN A 65 -2.44 1.50 -16.62
C ASN A 65 -2.26 -0.02 -16.47
N GLY A 66 -1.04 -0.53 -16.70
CA GLY A 66 -0.69 -1.92 -16.45
C GLY A 66 -0.85 -2.35 -14.99
N TRP A 67 -0.59 -1.44 -14.03
CA TRP A 67 -0.80 -1.68 -12.61
C TRP A 67 -2.28 -1.72 -12.25
N GLU A 68 -3.08 -0.75 -12.71
CA GLU A 68 -4.53 -0.73 -12.47
C GLU A 68 -5.26 -1.92 -13.11
N ALA A 69 -4.73 -2.45 -14.20
CA ALA A 69 -5.26 -3.63 -14.88
C ALA A 69 -4.69 -4.95 -14.34
N ASP A 70 -3.87 -4.91 -13.28
CA ASP A 70 -3.17 -6.07 -12.70
C ASP A 70 -2.32 -6.88 -13.71
N ARG A 71 -1.99 -6.29 -14.87
CA ARG A 71 -1.15 -6.93 -15.91
C ARG A 71 0.33 -6.90 -15.54
N ILE A 72 0.74 -5.87 -14.81
CA ILE A 72 2.13 -5.65 -14.40
C ILE A 72 2.13 -5.24 -12.93
N ALA A 73 2.98 -5.86 -12.11
CA ALA A 73 3.17 -5.46 -10.72
C ALA A 73 4.22 -4.34 -10.58
N PRO A 74 4.07 -3.42 -9.60
CA PRO A 74 5.13 -2.48 -9.26
C PRO A 74 6.40 -3.19 -8.83
N LYS A 75 7.54 -2.63 -9.21
CA LYS A 75 8.85 -3.10 -8.75
C LYS A 75 9.00 -2.82 -7.26
N VAL A 76 9.85 -3.59 -6.59
CA VAL A 76 10.00 -3.55 -5.12
C VAL A 76 10.22 -2.13 -4.58
N TRP A 77 11.08 -1.34 -5.20
CA TRP A 77 11.37 0.05 -4.79
C TRP A 77 10.21 1.03 -5.02
N GLN A 78 9.20 0.67 -5.80
CA GLN A 78 8.00 1.49 -6.04
C GLN A 78 6.93 1.26 -4.97
N TRP A 79 6.98 0.14 -4.25
CA TRP A 79 5.99 -0.22 -3.22
C TRP A 79 5.87 0.81 -2.09
N PRO A 80 6.94 1.44 -1.57
CA PRO A 80 6.79 2.48 -0.55
C PRO A 80 5.90 3.64 -1.01
N LYS A 81 6.05 4.08 -2.27
CA LYS A 81 5.19 5.13 -2.85
C LYS A 81 3.76 4.66 -3.02
N VAL A 82 3.55 3.39 -3.41
CA VAL A 82 2.21 2.78 -3.51
C VAL A 82 1.51 2.75 -2.15
N ILE A 83 2.21 2.28 -1.11
CA ILE A 83 1.69 2.23 0.26
C ILE A 83 1.37 3.64 0.76
N GLN A 84 2.25 4.61 0.49
CA GLN A 84 2.01 6.02 0.84
C GLN A 84 0.78 6.60 0.11
N PHE A 85 0.61 6.29 -1.18
CA PHE A 85 -0.53 6.76 -1.97
C PHE A 85 -1.86 6.19 -1.48
N LEU A 86 -1.88 4.90 -1.14
CA LEU A 86 -3.04 4.20 -0.62
C LEU A 86 -3.33 4.55 0.85
N GLY A 87 -2.29 4.88 1.62
CA GLY A 87 -2.37 5.06 3.08
C GLY A 87 -2.37 3.75 3.87
N TYR A 88 -2.28 2.60 3.20
CA TYR A 88 -2.21 1.26 3.79
C TYR A 88 -1.50 0.28 2.84
N ASP A 89 -1.15 -0.90 3.37
CA ASP A 89 -0.61 -2.01 2.58
C ASP A 89 -1.78 -2.83 2.00
N PRO A 90 -2.00 -2.86 0.67
CA PRO A 90 -3.16 -3.51 0.05
C PRO A 90 -3.03 -5.04 0.01
N THR A 91 -2.00 -5.62 0.61
CA THR A 91 -1.72 -7.04 0.47
C THR A 91 -2.10 -7.81 1.72
N PRO A 92 -2.48 -9.10 1.57
CA PRO A 92 -2.99 -9.86 2.69
C PRO A 92 -1.96 -9.93 3.81
N ALA A 93 -2.47 -9.97 5.05
CA ALA A 93 -1.62 -10.11 6.22
C ALA A 93 -0.75 -11.38 6.09
N PRO A 94 0.54 -11.30 6.42
CA PRO A 94 1.44 -12.43 6.27
C PRO A 94 1.08 -13.53 7.27
N THR A 95 0.84 -14.74 6.77
CA THR A 95 0.58 -15.93 7.60
C THR A 95 1.88 -16.60 8.04
N ASN A 96 2.90 -16.52 7.18
CA ASN A 96 4.18 -17.22 7.33
C ASN A 96 5.37 -16.25 7.29
N LEU A 97 6.55 -16.72 7.70
CA LEU A 97 7.74 -15.86 7.83
C LEU A 97 8.25 -15.33 6.48
N ASP A 98 8.16 -16.13 5.43
CA ASP A 98 8.45 -15.76 4.04
C ASP A 98 7.54 -14.60 3.56
N GLN A 99 6.24 -14.69 3.85
CA GLN A 99 5.30 -13.61 3.55
C GLN A 99 5.60 -12.37 4.40
N ALA A 100 5.97 -12.55 5.67
CA ALA A 100 6.37 -11.44 6.54
C ALA A 100 7.61 -10.72 6.00
N LEU A 101 8.64 -11.47 5.57
CA LEU A 101 9.83 -10.91 4.93
C LEU A 101 9.50 -10.19 3.62
N THR A 102 8.56 -10.72 2.82
CA THR A 102 8.09 -10.07 1.58
C THR A 102 7.33 -8.78 1.87
N SER A 103 6.52 -8.75 2.93
CA SER A 103 5.82 -7.54 3.37
C SER A 103 6.81 -6.47 3.85
N LEU A 104 7.81 -6.86 4.65
CA LEU A 104 8.90 -6.00 5.09
C LEU A 104 9.68 -5.43 3.90
N GLN A 105 9.99 -6.30 2.94
CA GLN A 105 10.71 -5.92 1.74
C GLN A 105 9.98 -4.79 0.98
N ARG A 106 8.67 -4.93 0.78
CA ARG A 106 7.85 -3.95 0.06
C ARG A 106 7.69 -2.65 0.84
N ARG A 107 7.45 -2.74 2.15
CA ARG A 107 7.32 -1.55 3.02
C ARG A 107 8.55 -0.67 2.98
N HIS A 108 9.74 -1.27 2.94
CA HIS A 108 10.99 -0.52 2.86
C HIS A 108 11.52 -0.34 1.43
N GLY A 109 10.87 -0.92 0.43
CA GLY A 109 11.30 -0.89 -0.97
C GLY A 109 12.69 -1.48 -1.19
N LEU A 110 13.12 -2.43 -0.36
CA LEU A 110 14.48 -2.94 -0.36
C LEU A 110 14.66 -4.03 -1.43
N PRO A 111 15.65 -3.94 -2.33
CA PRO A 111 16.00 -5.08 -3.18
C PRO A 111 16.46 -6.27 -2.30
N ARG A 112 16.36 -7.49 -2.84
CA ARG A 112 16.61 -8.73 -2.07
C ARG A 112 18.02 -8.75 -1.49
N GLU A 113 18.96 -8.23 -2.24
CA GLU A 113 20.38 -8.13 -1.90
C GLU A 113 20.57 -7.26 -0.66
N LEU A 114 19.94 -6.09 -0.63
CA LEU A 114 20.06 -5.16 0.49
C LEU A 114 19.35 -5.70 1.74
N LEU A 115 18.21 -6.39 1.57
CA LEU A 115 17.52 -7.05 2.66
C LEU A 115 18.37 -8.18 3.26
N ALA A 116 19.04 -8.97 2.43
CA ALA A 116 19.95 -10.03 2.87
C ALA A 116 21.11 -9.48 3.72
N VAL A 117 21.74 -8.40 3.25
CA VAL A 117 22.79 -7.69 3.98
C VAL A 117 22.28 -7.19 5.33
N ARG A 118 21.11 -6.53 5.37
CA ARG A 118 20.56 -6.01 6.63
C ARG A 118 20.17 -7.09 7.63
N LEU A 119 19.77 -8.28 7.16
CA LEU A 119 19.44 -9.41 8.02
C LEU A 119 20.67 -10.27 8.37
N GLY A 120 21.83 -10.02 7.77
CA GLY A 120 23.02 -10.85 7.93
C GLY A 120 22.83 -12.29 7.40
N ILE A 121 22.13 -12.42 6.27
CA ILE A 121 21.78 -13.71 5.66
C ILE A 121 22.38 -13.79 4.26
N GLU A 122 22.82 -14.97 3.86
CA GLU A 122 23.28 -15.19 2.48
C GLU A 122 22.13 -14.94 1.48
N ARG A 123 22.44 -14.25 0.39
CA ARG A 123 21.45 -13.87 -0.65
C ARG A 123 20.65 -15.06 -1.18
N LYS A 124 21.31 -16.19 -1.46
CA LYS A 124 20.68 -17.40 -1.99
C LYS A 124 19.68 -18.00 -1.00
N THR A 125 20.03 -17.99 0.28
CA THR A 125 19.16 -18.46 1.36
C THR A 125 17.92 -17.58 1.49
N LEU A 126 18.10 -16.25 1.51
CA LEU A 126 16.95 -15.33 1.53
C LEU A 126 16.06 -15.49 0.29
N PHE A 127 16.65 -15.66 -0.89
CA PHE A 127 15.91 -15.90 -2.13
C PHE A 127 15.05 -17.16 -2.05
N ASN A 128 15.61 -18.26 -1.54
CA ASN A 128 14.87 -19.52 -1.40
C ASN A 128 13.71 -19.40 -0.40
N TRP A 129 13.90 -18.64 0.68
CA TRP A 129 12.81 -18.36 1.62
C TRP A 129 11.73 -17.49 1.01
N LEU A 130 12.08 -16.37 0.38
CA LEU A 130 11.12 -15.45 -0.25
C LEU A 130 10.36 -16.08 -1.42
N SER A 131 10.93 -17.11 -2.06
CA SER A 131 10.27 -17.87 -3.14
C SER A 131 9.49 -19.09 -2.62
N GLY A 132 9.45 -19.31 -1.30
CA GLY A 132 8.76 -20.46 -0.69
C GLY A 132 9.42 -21.81 -0.96
N LYS A 133 10.58 -21.85 -1.63
CA LYS A 133 11.30 -23.10 -1.94
C LYS A 133 11.80 -23.80 -0.70
N THR A 134 12.22 -23.02 0.31
CA THR A 134 12.66 -23.55 1.60
C THR A 134 12.12 -22.66 2.72
N SER A 135 11.98 -23.24 3.92
CA SER A 135 11.61 -22.50 5.12
C SER A 135 12.80 -22.35 6.06
N PRO A 136 12.91 -21.24 6.80
CA PRO A 136 13.96 -21.05 7.80
C PRO A 136 13.81 -22.07 8.93
N CYS A 137 14.92 -22.67 9.34
CA CYS A 137 14.94 -23.51 10.54
C CYS A 137 14.67 -22.67 11.81
N PRO A 138 14.27 -23.28 12.94
CA PRO A 138 13.93 -22.56 14.17
C PRO A 138 15.00 -21.57 14.65
N LYS A 139 16.29 -21.95 14.57
CA LYS A 139 17.42 -21.07 14.94
C LYS A 139 17.50 -19.84 14.04
N ALA A 140 17.36 -20.02 12.73
CA ALA A 140 17.36 -18.92 11.77
C ALA A 140 16.15 -17.99 11.98
N ARG A 141 14.97 -18.55 12.24
CA ARG A 141 13.75 -17.81 12.58
C ARG A 141 13.96 -16.93 13.82
N GLN A 142 14.52 -17.46 14.90
CA GLN A 142 14.81 -16.68 16.11
C GLN A 142 15.78 -15.54 15.85
N ARG A 143 16.82 -15.76 15.02
CA ARG A 143 17.76 -14.70 14.63
C ARG A 143 17.10 -13.55 13.86
N ILE A 144 16.19 -13.88 12.94
CA ILE A 144 15.43 -12.87 12.16
C ILE A 144 14.50 -12.08 13.06
N LEU A 145 13.77 -12.75 13.96
CA LEU A 145 12.85 -12.10 14.90
C LEU A 145 13.57 -11.14 15.85
N LYS A 146 14.82 -11.45 16.22
CA LYS A 146 15.68 -10.57 17.05
C LYS A 146 16.32 -9.43 16.26
N SER A 147 16.23 -9.42 14.92
CA SER A 147 16.81 -8.34 14.12
C SER A 147 16.04 -7.03 14.34
N PRO A 148 16.73 -5.87 14.40
CA PRO A 148 16.08 -4.58 14.66
C PRO A 148 15.05 -4.19 13.59
N LEU A 149 15.15 -4.76 12.39
CA LEU A 149 14.15 -4.56 11.33
C LEU A 149 12.79 -5.21 11.62
N LEU A 150 12.73 -6.25 12.46
CA LEU A 150 11.48 -6.87 12.92
C LEU A 150 11.15 -6.53 14.38
N GLY A 151 12.17 -6.33 15.23
CA GLY A 151 12.03 -6.15 16.68
C GLY A 151 11.66 -4.73 17.12
N ALA A 152 12.04 -3.71 16.36
CA ALA A 152 11.47 -2.38 16.51
C ALA A 152 10.24 -2.33 15.61
N ALA A 153 9.07 -2.65 16.15
CA ALA A 153 7.84 -2.16 15.57
C ALA A 153 8.02 -0.66 15.24
N ALA A 154 7.33 -0.19 14.22
CA ALA A 154 6.56 1.03 14.47
C ALA A 154 7.32 2.31 14.85
N LEU A 155 8.62 2.45 14.59
CA LEU A 155 9.31 3.72 14.83
C LEU A 155 9.14 4.63 13.62
N PHE A 156 7.99 5.31 13.71
CA PHE A 156 7.48 6.47 12.97
C PHE A 156 6.29 6.19 12.02
N PRO A 157 5.26 7.05 12.11
CA PRO A 157 3.87 6.65 12.38
C PRO A 157 3.07 6.76 11.06
N PHE A 158 1.81 6.34 10.96
CA PHE A 158 0.69 7.08 11.52
C PHE A 158 -0.57 6.20 11.50
N PHE A 159 -1.10 5.91 12.68
CA PHE A 159 -2.54 5.93 12.87
C PHE A 159 -3.02 7.31 12.41
N SER A 160 -3.46 7.46 11.16
CA SER A 160 -4.49 8.45 10.87
C SER A 160 -5.77 7.79 11.31
N THR A 161 -6.20 8.17 12.50
CA THR A 161 -7.55 8.01 12.98
C THR A 161 -8.54 8.25 11.83
N GLN A 162 -9.28 7.21 11.46
CA GLN A 162 -10.62 7.43 10.96
C GLN A 162 -11.36 8.16 12.08
N THR A 163 -11.57 9.46 11.94
CA THR A 163 -12.56 10.20 12.72
C THR A 163 -12.98 11.43 11.95
N THR A 164 -14.28 11.43 11.66
CA THR A 164 -15.17 12.50 11.16
C THR A 164 -15.23 12.67 9.66
#